data_AF-A0A4Y4KHK2-F1
#
_entry.id   AF-A0A4Y4KHK2-F1
#
_cell.length_a   1.000
_cell.length_b   1.000
_cell.length_c   1.000
_cell.angle_alpha   90.00
_cell.angle_beta   90.00
_cell.angle_gamma   90.00
#
_symmetry.space_group_name_H-M   'P 1'
#
loop_
_entity.id
_entity.type
_entity.pdbx_description
1 polymer ?
#
loop_
_entity_poly.entity_id
_entity_poly.type
_entity_poly.pdbx_seq_one_letter_code
_entity_poly.pdbx_strand_id
1 'polypeptide(L)'
;MPEGRPKRSSKSRLAVIALIVGLGTWLGYVCYSIATEAPPGAPSVAALTDRVQKAAADRDADGFQTLFDEDTVSDDYAAHYLDRLGEHAPQLQARVDHRDGHDFLLLRSARGDSVCTAWYITERDGRRLLDGVPPAENLCAR
;
A
#
# COMPACT_ATOMS: atom_id res chain seq x y z
N MET A 1 61.30 -21.54 18.12
CA MET A 1 60.67 -20.24 17.82
C MET A 1 59.27 -20.27 18.40
N PRO A 2 58.90 -19.44 19.39
CA PRO A 2 57.52 -19.41 19.87
C PRO A 2 56.71 -18.42 19.03
N GLU A 3 55.73 -18.93 18.28
CA GLU A 3 54.71 -18.12 17.61
C GLU A 3 53.86 -17.40 18.67
N GLY A 4 54.08 -16.09 18.79
CA GLY A 4 53.27 -15.22 19.64
C GLY A 4 51.86 -15.14 19.07
N ARG A 5 50.93 -15.93 19.64
CA ARG A 5 49.50 -15.74 19.35
C ARG A 5 49.11 -14.32 19.74
N PRO A 6 48.63 -13.48 18.81
CA PRO A 6 48.25 -12.11 19.12
C PRO A 6 47.13 -12.14 20.17
N LYS A 7 47.40 -11.57 21.35
CA LYS A 7 46.40 -11.33 22.40
C LYS A 7 45.28 -10.50 21.75
N ARG A 8 44.15 -11.14 21.44
CA ARG A 8 42.95 -10.46 20.94
C ARG A 8 42.54 -9.42 21.99
N SER A 9 42.89 -8.17 21.70
CA SER A 9 42.66 -7.01 22.55
C SER A 9 41.19 -6.93 22.97
N SER A 10 40.90 -6.60 24.22
CA SER A 10 39.53 -6.42 24.72
C SER A 10 38.72 -5.43 23.86
N LYS A 11 39.40 -4.48 23.22
CA LYS A 11 38.83 -3.52 22.25
C LYS A 11 38.28 -4.22 21.00
N SER A 12 38.95 -5.27 20.51
CA SER A 12 38.47 -6.07 19.37
C SER A 12 37.24 -6.90 19.74
N ARG A 13 37.17 -7.41 20.97
CA ARG A 13 35.98 -8.13 21.46
C ARG A 13 34.78 -7.20 21.64
N LEU A 14 35.00 -6.01 22.21
CA LEU A 14 33.96 -4.99 22.34
C LEU A 14 33.43 -4.53 20.98
N ALA A 15 34.31 -4.32 19.99
CA ALA A 15 33.89 -3.96 18.64
C ALA A 15 33.01 -5.04 17.98
N VAL A 16 33.36 -6.32 18.14
CA VAL A 16 32.55 -7.43 17.62
C VAL A 16 31.20 -7.51 18.33
N ILE A 17 31.15 -7.33 19.65
CA ILE A 17 29.89 -7.33 20.41
C ILE A 17 29.01 -6.16 19.96
N ALA A 18 29.56 -4.95 19.84
CA ALA A 18 28.81 -3.80 19.36
C ALA A 18 28.25 -4.03 17.95
N LEU A 19 29.02 -4.67 17.07
CA LEU A 19 28.60 -4.99 15.72
C LEU A 19 27.47 -6.04 15.70
N ILE A 20 27.57 -7.09 16.52
CA ILE A 20 26.52 -8.11 16.65
C ILE A 20 25.23 -7.50 17.24
N VAL A 21 25.35 -6.68 18.28
CA VAL A 21 24.19 -6.00 18.89
C VAL A 21 23.54 -5.05 17.88
N GLY A 22 24.33 -4.23 17.18
CA GLY A 22 23.81 -3.33 16.15
C GLY A 22 23.11 -4.09 15.02
N LEU A 23 23.71 -5.19 14.54
CA LEU A 23 23.09 -6.04 13.51
C LEU A 23 21.81 -6.70 14.02
N GLY A 24 21.80 -7.17 15.26
CA GLY A 24 20.64 -7.78 15.90
C GLY A 24 19.48 -6.79 16.09
N THR A 25 19.78 -5.57 16.52
CA THR A 25 18.78 -4.49 16.62
C THR A 25 18.23 -4.12 15.24
N TRP A 26 19.09 -4.01 14.22
CA TRP A 26 18.65 -3.72 12.86
C TRP A 26 17.78 -4.83 12.27
N LEU A 27 18.20 -6.10 12.40
CA LEU A 27 17.39 -7.25 11.98
C LEU A 27 16.06 -7.31 12.73
N GLY A 28 16.07 -7.09 14.05
CA GLY A 28 14.85 -7.02 14.86
C GLY A 28 13.89 -5.92 14.38
N TYR A 29 14.43 -4.76 14.02
CA TYR A 29 13.65 -3.65 13.45
C TYR A 29 13.05 -4.02 12.09
N VAL A 30 13.81 -4.64 11.18
CA VAL A 30 13.31 -5.09 9.87
C VAL A 30 12.21 -6.14 10.04
N CYS A 31 12.42 -7.15 10.88
CA CYS A 31 11.41 -8.17 11.16
C CYS A 31 10.14 -7.57 11.77
N TYR A 32 10.28 -6.62 12.69
CA TYR A 32 9.15 -5.90 13.26
C TYR A 32 8.40 -5.12 12.18
N SER A 33 9.11 -4.37 11.32
CA SER A 33 8.52 -3.60 10.23
C SER A 33 7.67 -4.48 9.30
N ILE A 34 8.21 -5.63 8.87
CA ILE A 34 7.51 -6.60 8.01
C ILE A 34 6.30 -7.19 8.74
N ALA A 35 6.45 -7.54 10.03
CA ALA A 35 5.36 -8.13 10.80
C ALA A 35 4.22 -7.14 11.11
N THR A 36 4.52 -5.84 11.15
CA THR A 36 3.52 -4.78 11.42
C THR A 36 2.93 -4.16 10.17
N GLU A 37 3.44 -4.50 8.98
CA GLU A 37 2.88 -4.00 7.74
C GLU A 37 1.44 -4.50 7.61
N ALA A 38 0.52 -3.56 7.35
CA ALA A 38 -0.87 -3.92 7.26
C ALA A 38 -1.05 -4.85 6.05
N PRO A 39 -1.69 -6.02 6.22
CA PRO A 39 -1.91 -6.92 5.08
C PRO A 39 -2.71 -6.19 3.99
N PRO A 40 -2.43 -6.50 2.71
CA PRO A 40 -3.02 -5.81 1.57
C PRO A 40 -4.55 -5.88 1.60
N GLY A 41 -5.17 -4.88 0.99
CA GLY A 41 -6.61 -4.69 1.02
C GLY A 41 -7.16 -4.36 2.42
N ALA A 42 -8.47 -4.47 2.56
CA ALA A 42 -9.19 -4.05 3.75
C ALA A 42 -10.05 -5.18 4.34
N PRO A 43 -10.31 -5.18 5.66
CA PRO A 43 -11.13 -6.21 6.30
C PRO A 43 -12.62 -6.14 5.94
N SER A 44 -13.07 -5.05 5.32
CA SER A 44 -14.46 -4.84 4.91
C SER A 44 -14.53 -3.81 3.78
N VAL A 45 -15.67 -3.78 3.08
CA VAL A 45 -15.91 -2.81 1.99
C VAL A 45 -15.92 -1.37 2.52
N ALA A 46 -16.48 -1.15 3.72
CA ALA A 46 -16.43 0.16 4.36
C ALA A 46 -14.99 0.59 4.66
N ALA A 47 -14.18 -0.30 5.23
CA ALA A 47 -12.76 -0.02 5.49
C ALA A 47 -11.97 0.19 4.19
N LEU A 48 -12.31 -0.52 3.11
CA LEU A 48 -11.70 -0.30 1.79
C LEU A 48 -12.00 1.11 1.30
N THR A 49 -13.28 1.51 1.37
CA THR A 49 -13.74 2.83 0.93
C THR A 49 -13.05 3.95 1.69
N ASP A 50 -12.96 3.84 3.02
CA ASP A 50 -12.28 4.83 3.87
C ASP A 50 -10.78 4.92 3.54
N ARG A 51 -10.12 3.77 3.34
CA ARG A 51 -8.70 3.73 2.99
C ARG A 51 -8.43 4.32 1.61
N VAL A 52 -9.25 4.01 0.60
CA VAL A 52 -9.12 4.61 -0.73
C VAL A 52 -9.30 6.11 -0.67
N GLN A 53 -10.33 6.59 0.03
CA GLN A 53 -10.58 8.02 0.17
C GLN A 53 -9.41 8.72 0.86
N LYS A 54 -8.90 8.14 1.95
CA LYS A 54 -7.76 8.68 2.69
C LYS A 54 -6.50 8.70 1.83
N ALA A 55 -6.15 7.59 1.18
CA ALA A 55 -4.94 7.50 0.37
C ALA A 55 -4.97 8.46 -0.83
N ALA A 56 -6.12 8.60 -1.48
CA ALA A 56 -6.31 9.59 -2.55
C ALA A 56 -6.21 11.04 -2.04
N ALA A 57 -6.78 11.34 -0.86
CA ALA A 57 -6.72 12.68 -0.26
C ALA A 57 -5.31 13.05 0.21
N ASP A 58 -4.61 12.11 0.82
CA ASP A 58 -3.26 12.30 1.37
C ASP A 58 -2.16 12.14 0.30
N ARG A 59 -2.53 11.79 -0.95
CA ARG A 59 -1.63 11.41 -2.06
C ARG A 59 -0.64 10.30 -1.67
N ASP A 60 -1.10 9.37 -0.85
CA ASP A 60 -0.33 8.22 -0.35
C ASP A 60 -0.32 7.11 -1.42
N ALA A 61 0.68 7.15 -2.30
CA ALA A 61 0.80 6.18 -3.39
C ALA A 61 1.00 4.76 -2.88
N ASP A 62 1.86 4.56 -1.88
CA ASP A 62 2.16 3.25 -1.32
C ASP A 62 0.91 2.68 -0.63
N GLY A 63 0.27 3.47 0.23
CA GLY A 63 -0.96 3.09 0.89
C GLY A 63 -2.08 2.79 -0.10
N PHE A 64 -2.18 3.55 -1.20
CA PHE A 64 -3.17 3.28 -2.23
C PHE A 64 -2.86 2.01 -3.04
N GLN A 65 -1.59 1.77 -3.37
CA GLN A 65 -1.13 0.57 -4.08
C GLN A 65 -1.52 -0.71 -3.33
N THR A 66 -1.38 -0.71 -2.00
CA THR A 66 -1.73 -1.89 -1.17
C THR A 66 -3.21 -2.27 -1.21
N LEU A 67 -4.10 -1.42 -1.74
CA LEU A 67 -5.53 -1.69 -1.84
C LEU A 67 -5.90 -2.42 -3.12
N PHE A 68 -4.98 -2.53 -4.08
CA PHE A 68 -5.20 -3.25 -5.33
C PHE A 68 -4.77 -4.70 -5.23
N ASP A 69 -5.44 -5.56 -6.00
CA ASP A 69 -4.96 -6.90 -6.27
C ASP A 69 -3.68 -6.82 -7.12
N GLU A 70 -2.57 -7.29 -6.56
CA GLU A 70 -1.23 -7.24 -7.16
C GLU A 70 -1.15 -7.94 -8.53
N ASP A 71 -2.05 -8.88 -8.81
CA ASP A 71 -2.08 -9.56 -10.12
C ASP A 71 -2.74 -8.72 -11.22
N THR A 72 -3.40 -7.62 -10.85
CA THR A 72 -4.24 -6.82 -11.76
C THR A 72 -3.66 -5.45 -12.08
N VAL A 73 -2.64 -5.01 -11.32
CA VAL A 73 -1.98 -3.71 -11.48
C VAL A 73 -0.47 -3.85 -11.50
N SER A 74 0.23 -2.90 -12.12
CA SER A 74 1.68 -2.77 -11.95
C SER A 74 2.04 -2.18 -10.58
N ASP A 75 3.26 -2.42 -10.10
CA ASP A 75 3.78 -1.88 -8.83
C ASP A 75 3.66 -0.34 -8.70
N ASP A 76 3.77 0.38 -9.82
CA ASP A 76 3.69 1.86 -9.86
C ASP A 76 2.30 2.40 -10.24
N TYR A 77 1.27 1.55 -10.28
CA TYR A 77 -0.05 1.93 -10.78
C TYR A 77 -0.66 3.10 -9.98
N ALA A 78 -0.66 3.01 -8.65
CA ALA A 78 -1.24 4.03 -7.79
C ALA A 78 -0.48 5.36 -7.89
N ALA A 79 0.85 5.32 -7.96
CA ALA A 79 1.68 6.51 -8.16
C ALA A 79 1.32 7.21 -9.48
N HIS A 80 1.27 6.46 -10.59
CA HIS A 80 0.87 7.01 -11.89
C HIS A 80 -0.57 7.51 -11.93
N TYR A 81 -1.49 6.85 -11.23
CA TYR A 81 -2.86 7.31 -11.13
C TYR A 81 -2.93 8.67 -10.40
N LEU A 82 -2.29 8.79 -9.23
CA LEU A 82 -2.27 10.01 -8.43
C LEU A 82 -1.52 11.15 -9.12
N ASP A 83 -0.47 10.84 -9.87
CA ASP A 83 0.26 11.83 -10.67
C ASP A 83 -0.62 12.39 -11.80
N ARG A 84 -1.39 11.53 -12.49
CA ARG A 84 -2.35 11.97 -13.52
C ARG A 84 -3.46 12.87 -13.00
N LEU A 85 -3.82 12.79 -11.72
CA LEU A 85 -4.74 13.73 -11.09
C LEU A 85 -4.16 15.15 -10.96
N GLY A 86 -2.84 15.29 -11.04
CA GLY A 86 -2.10 16.54 -10.92
C GLY A 86 -2.02 17.06 -9.48
N GLU A 87 -1.19 18.09 -9.27
CA GLU A 87 -0.96 18.69 -7.94
C GLU A 87 -2.22 19.34 -7.34
N HIS A 88 -3.12 19.84 -8.20
CA HIS A 88 -4.34 20.54 -7.82
C HIS A 88 -5.58 19.68 -8.11
N ALA A 89 -5.52 18.41 -7.72
CA ALA A 89 -6.63 17.49 -7.88
C ALA A 89 -7.89 18.02 -7.18
N PRO A 90 -9.09 17.81 -7.76
CA PRO A 90 -10.32 18.15 -7.07
C PRO A 90 -10.46 17.32 -5.80
N GLN A 91 -11.27 17.78 -4.85
CA GLN A 91 -11.62 16.96 -3.69
C GLN A 91 -12.30 15.68 -4.17
N LEU A 92 -11.70 14.52 -3.90
CA LEU A 92 -12.23 13.23 -4.29
C LEU A 92 -13.07 12.62 -3.18
N GLN A 93 -14.07 11.83 -3.58
CA GLN A 93 -14.92 11.06 -2.69
C GLN A 93 -15.01 9.63 -3.20
N ALA A 94 -14.75 8.67 -2.30
CA ALA A 94 -14.95 7.26 -2.58
C ALA A 94 -16.39 6.87 -2.22
N ARG A 95 -17.04 6.08 -3.08
CA ARG A 95 -18.36 5.50 -2.83
C ARG A 95 -18.44 4.11 -3.41
N VAL A 96 -19.30 3.29 -2.82
CA VAL A 96 -19.59 1.96 -3.37
C VAL A 96 -20.86 2.06 -4.22
N ASP A 97 -20.84 1.44 -5.40
CA ASP A 97 -22.04 1.17 -6.19
C ASP A 97 -22.20 -0.35 -6.36
N HIS A 98 -23.44 -0.79 -6.51
CA HIS A 98 -23.77 -2.19 -6.74
C HIS A 98 -24.53 -2.32 -8.06
N ARG A 99 -23.96 -3.04 -9.01
CA ARG A 99 -24.51 -3.22 -10.36
C ARG A 99 -24.35 -4.67 -10.79
N ASP A 100 -25.41 -5.24 -11.34
CA ASP A 100 -25.39 -6.59 -11.93
C ASP A 100 -24.82 -7.69 -10.99
N GLY A 101 -25.02 -7.53 -9.68
CA GLY A 101 -24.53 -8.48 -8.66
C GLY A 101 -23.06 -8.27 -8.25
N HIS A 102 -22.40 -7.23 -8.75
CA HIS A 102 -21.03 -6.89 -8.45
C HIS A 102 -20.94 -5.58 -7.64
N ASP A 103 -19.98 -5.53 -6.72
CA ASP A 103 -19.65 -4.33 -5.96
C ASP A 103 -18.50 -3.58 -6.64
N PHE A 104 -18.64 -2.26 -6.73
CA PHE A 104 -17.66 -1.38 -7.35
C PHE A 104 -17.29 -0.27 -6.39
N LEU A 105 -16.02 0.11 -6.36
CA LEU A 105 -15.59 1.32 -5.70
C LEU A 105 -15.37 2.41 -6.75
N LEU A 106 -16.07 3.53 -6.56
CA LEU A 106 -16.01 4.70 -7.41
C LEU A 106 -15.30 5.82 -6.67
N LEU A 107 -14.24 6.33 -7.28
CA LEU A 107 -13.55 7.52 -6.83
C LEU A 107 -13.89 8.67 -7.78
N ARG A 108 -14.67 9.62 -7.27
CA ARG A 108 -15.22 10.73 -8.08
C ARG A 108 -14.88 12.08 -7.48
N SER A 109 -14.83 13.12 -8.31
CA SER A 109 -14.82 14.49 -7.80
C SER A 109 -16.08 14.75 -6.95
N ALA A 110 -15.89 15.30 -5.75
CA ALA A 110 -16.98 15.72 -4.87
C ALA A 110 -17.75 16.91 -5.44
N ARG A 111 -17.13 17.70 -6.33
CA ARG A 111 -17.72 18.85 -7.02
C ARG A 111 -17.51 18.73 -8.52
N GLY A 112 -18.56 18.36 -9.25
CA GLY A 112 -18.56 18.20 -10.71
C GLY A 112 -18.14 16.80 -11.17
N ASP A 113 -18.08 16.59 -12.49
CA ASP A 113 -17.78 15.29 -13.12
C ASP A 113 -16.40 15.25 -13.79
N SER A 114 -15.45 16.07 -13.32
CA SER A 114 -14.12 16.17 -13.92
C SER A 114 -13.27 14.91 -13.76
N VAL A 115 -13.54 14.12 -12.71
CA VAL A 115 -12.85 12.87 -12.40
C VAL A 115 -13.86 11.85 -11.97
N CYS A 116 -13.85 10.69 -12.61
CA CYS A 116 -14.53 9.49 -12.15
C CYS A 116 -13.75 8.27 -12.60
N THR A 117 -13.37 7.44 -11.64
CA THR A 117 -12.76 6.14 -11.87
C THR A 117 -13.51 5.11 -11.05
N ALA A 118 -13.70 3.92 -11.61
CA ALA A 118 -14.37 2.82 -10.94
C ALA A 118 -13.51 1.56 -11.06
N TRP A 119 -13.52 0.76 -10.01
CA TRP A 119 -12.82 -0.53 -9.92
C TRP A 119 -13.77 -1.58 -9.35
N TYR A 120 -13.64 -2.83 -9.78
CA TYR A 120 -14.33 -3.92 -9.12
C TYR A 120 -13.78 -4.11 -7.70
N ILE A 121 -14.66 -4.48 -6.78
CA ILE A 121 -14.25 -4.95 -5.46
C ILE A 121 -14.18 -6.47 -5.50
N THR A 122 -12.98 -7.01 -5.29
CA THR A 122 -12.73 -8.45 -5.22
C THR A 122 -12.43 -8.88 -3.78
N GLU A 123 -12.41 -10.19 -3.55
CA GLU A 123 -12.02 -10.77 -2.27
C GLU A 123 -10.85 -11.74 -2.46
N ARG A 124 -9.79 -11.57 -1.67
CA ARG A 124 -8.67 -12.51 -1.58
C ARG A 124 -8.31 -12.67 -0.10
N ASP A 125 -8.20 -13.92 0.35
CA ASP A 125 -7.83 -14.25 1.75
C ASP A 125 -8.68 -13.54 2.82
N GLY A 126 -9.98 -13.38 2.57
CA GLY A 126 -10.90 -12.70 3.49
C GLY A 126 -10.75 -11.17 3.52
N ARG A 127 -10.03 -10.58 2.57
CA ARG A 127 -9.80 -9.15 2.46
C ARG A 127 -10.37 -8.61 1.15
N ARG A 128 -10.91 -7.40 1.21
CA ARG A 128 -11.46 -6.66 0.08
C ARG A 128 -10.35 -5.90 -0.62
N LEU A 129 -10.26 -6.07 -1.94
CA LEU A 129 -9.25 -5.47 -2.80
C LEU A 129 -9.94 -4.78 -3.99
N LEU A 130 -9.20 -3.93 -4.68
CA LEU A 130 -9.59 -3.32 -5.94
C LEU A 130 -8.97 -4.10 -7.10
N ASP A 131 -9.78 -4.42 -8.11
CA ASP A 131 -9.28 -4.92 -9.38
C ASP A 131 -8.87 -3.74 -10.28
N GLY A 132 -7.62 -3.73 -10.73
CA GLY A 132 -7.08 -2.75 -11.67
C GLY A 132 -7.67 -2.84 -13.08
N VAL A 133 -8.35 -3.94 -13.42
CA VAL A 133 -9.01 -4.14 -14.70
C VAL A 133 -10.24 -3.23 -14.80
N PRO A 134 -10.33 -2.36 -15.84
CA PRO A 134 -11.45 -1.46 -15.99
C PRO A 134 -12.78 -2.22 -16.13
N PRO A 135 -13.84 -1.78 -15.42
CA PRO A 135 -15.16 -2.36 -15.58
C PRO A 135 -15.72 -2.12 -16.97
N ALA A 136 -16.46 -3.12 -17.49
CA ALA A 136 -17.10 -3.01 -18.80
C ALA A 136 -18.33 -2.08 -18.75
N GLU A 137 -18.93 -1.91 -17.57
CA GLU A 137 -20.09 -1.07 -17.34
C GLU A 137 -19.68 0.41 -17.28
N ASN A 138 -20.51 1.28 -17.86
CA ASN A 138 -20.29 2.72 -17.74
C ASN A 138 -20.79 3.23 -16.38
N LEU A 139 -20.02 2.95 -15.34
CA LEU A 139 -20.31 3.32 -13.96
C LEU A 139 -20.13 4.80 -13.69
N CYS A 140 -19.50 5.54 -14.60
CA CYS A 140 -19.26 6.98 -14.46
C CYS A 140 -20.28 7.84 -15.22
N ALA A 141 -21.14 7.22 -16.03
CA ALA A 141 -22.29 7.90 -16.61
C ALA A 141 -23.33 8.21 -15.53
N ARG A 142 -23.91 9.41 -15.60
CA ARG A 142 -25.05 9.82 -14.79
C ARG A 142 -26.35 9.27 -15.35
#